data_AF-A0A949L2Q6-F1
#
_entry.id   AF-A0A949L2Q6-F1
#
_cell.length_a   1.000
_cell.length_b   1.000
_cell.length_c   1.000
_cell.angle_alpha   90.00
_cell.angle_beta   90.00
_cell.angle_gamma   90.00
#
_symmetry.space_group_name_H-M   'P 1'
#
loop_
_entity.id
_entity.type
_entity.pdbx_description
1 polymer ?
#
loop_
_entity_poly.entity_id
_entity_poly.type
_entity_poly.pdbx_seq_one_letter_code
_entity_poly.pdbx_strand_id
1 'polypeptide(L)'
;MGEEKKYFTRMGDGSIVHMTEQEIRQDIEEGIQDAAKRGKIDPLTDDEKEKLFQIITMPGSIVGVEHGMQIVTSNDSGSDKINTKCGIPTSRDVNAMIHERLLGCDSVDIGYSDYNYKTVKGVAKREATVLKQALNYCTMPLFYGAMPNLGFYTKPDGPVDNWAVLLPEGKIEEALAAQEDAVDHAVRDIVYVAEQMNDVGADGFMLDTSGAAGDADFLVALKATEIIRDRFPDMPVEIGMAGEFVLGMHGKIKYNDVRLAGLYPHKQVKLVEQAGASIFGAVVNTNSNRSFPWNIGRVCTFVKACTDVAEIPVHANVGMGVCGIPMCENLPSDIVSRADKALIEICKIDGL
;
A
#
# COMPACT_ATOMS: atom_id res chain seq x y z
N MET A 1 -45.43 14.16 5.69
CA MET A 1 -44.27 13.51 5.08
C MET A 1 -43.25 13.36 6.19
N GLY A 2 -42.96 12.12 6.61
CA GLY A 2 -41.92 11.88 7.62
C GLY A 2 -40.55 12.23 7.04
N GLU A 3 -39.64 12.72 7.87
CA GLU A 3 -38.25 12.94 7.47
C GLU A 3 -37.65 11.61 7.00
N GLU A 4 -37.03 11.62 5.81
CA GLU A 4 -36.33 10.47 5.26
C GLU A 4 -35.13 10.12 6.16
N LYS A 5 -34.97 8.85 6.52
CA LYS A 5 -33.88 8.39 7.39
C LYS A 5 -32.54 8.69 6.72
N LYS A 6 -31.67 9.38 7.45
CA LYS A 6 -30.28 9.64 7.03
C LYS A 6 -29.30 8.85 7.88
N TYR A 7 -28.19 8.47 7.26
CA TYR A 7 -27.10 7.73 7.84
C TYR A 7 -25.87 8.63 7.97
N PHE A 8 -25.22 8.57 9.12
CA PHE A 8 -23.94 9.22 9.33
C PHE A 8 -22.86 8.52 8.50
N THR A 9 -22.10 9.29 7.73
CA THR A 9 -20.89 8.81 7.04
C THR A 9 -19.94 9.99 6.81
N ARG A 10 -18.90 9.79 5.99
CA ARG A 10 -17.87 10.80 5.75
C ARG A 10 -17.54 10.95 4.28
N MET A 11 -16.94 12.07 3.94
CA MET A 11 -16.25 12.28 2.67
C MET A 11 -14.82 11.73 2.73
N GLY A 12 -14.18 11.60 1.58
CA GLY A 12 -12.80 11.13 1.45
C GLY A 12 -11.76 12.10 2.03
N ASP A 13 -12.15 13.31 2.42
CA ASP A 13 -11.32 14.25 3.21
C ASP A 13 -11.59 14.13 4.72
N GLY A 14 -12.50 13.24 5.14
CA GLY A 14 -12.88 13.01 6.54
C GLY A 14 -14.03 13.88 7.05
N SER A 15 -14.53 14.84 6.25
CA SER A 15 -15.67 15.68 6.64
C SER A 15 -16.94 14.85 6.82
N ILE A 16 -17.75 15.24 7.81
CA ILE A 16 -18.97 14.51 8.19
C ILE A 16 -20.11 14.88 7.24
N VAL A 17 -20.83 13.86 6.75
CA VAL A 17 -22.05 14.02 5.95
C VAL A 17 -23.15 13.08 6.43
N HIS A 18 -24.40 13.42 6.11
CA HIS A 18 -25.57 12.59 6.39
C HIS A 18 -26.29 12.29 5.09
N MET A 19 -26.31 11.03 4.69
CA MET A 19 -26.81 10.58 3.40
C MET A 19 -28.07 9.73 3.55
N THR A 20 -29.01 9.83 2.61
CA THR A 20 -30.15 8.92 2.53
C THR A 20 -29.71 7.55 2.00
N GLU A 21 -30.59 6.55 2.12
CA GLU A 21 -30.34 5.25 1.49
C GLU A 21 -30.15 5.36 -0.02
N GLN A 22 -30.96 6.18 -0.70
CA GLN A 22 -30.86 6.39 -2.14
C GLN A 22 -29.50 7.00 -2.52
N GLU A 23 -29.03 8.02 -1.79
CA GLU A 23 -27.73 8.66 -2.03
C GLU A 23 -26.58 7.68 -1.83
N ILE A 24 -26.62 6.86 -0.77
CA ILE A 24 -25.58 5.85 -0.52
C ILE A 24 -25.53 4.81 -1.64
N ARG A 25 -26.69 4.26 -2.05
CA ARG A 25 -26.76 3.25 -3.11
C ARG A 25 -26.29 3.80 -4.45
N GLN A 26 -26.64 5.05 -4.76
CA GLN A 26 -26.17 5.73 -5.95
C GLN A 26 -24.64 5.88 -5.92
N ASP A 27 -24.08 6.36 -4.82
CA ASP A 27 -22.63 6.55 -4.69
C ASP A 27 -21.85 5.23 -4.79
N ILE A 28 -22.36 4.15 -4.18
CA ILE A 28 -21.80 2.80 -4.34
C ILE A 28 -21.74 2.42 -5.82
N GLU A 29 -22.85 2.54 -6.54
CA GLU A 29 -22.94 2.19 -7.96
C GLU A 29 -21.97 3.03 -8.80
N GLU A 30 -21.92 4.34 -8.59
CA GLU A 30 -21.02 5.24 -9.31
C GLU A 30 -19.54 4.90 -9.08
N GLY A 31 -19.17 4.54 -7.85
CA GLY A 31 -17.81 4.11 -7.50
C GLY A 31 -17.43 2.79 -8.18
N ILE A 32 -18.34 1.82 -8.17
CA ILE A 32 -18.17 0.52 -8.85
C ILE A 32 -18.01 0.72 -10.36
N GLN A 33 -18.84 1.56 -10.98
CA GLN A 33 -18.79 1.81 -12.42
C GLN A 33 -17.51 2.55 -12.84
N ASP A 34 -16.97 3.46 -12.01
CA ASP A 34 -15.65 4.05 -12.24
C ASP A 34 -14.56 2.97 -12.30
N ALA A 35 -14.52 2.09 -11.29
CA ALA A 35 -13.54 1.02 -11.22
C ALA A 35 -13.67 0.03 -12.38
N ALA A 36 -14.88 -0.48 -12.64
CA ALA A 36 -15.15 -1.43 -13.72
C ALA A 36 -14.73 -0.86 -15.08
N LYS A 37 -15.09 0.40 -15.37
CA LYS A 37 -14.73 1.07 -16.61
C LYS A 37 -13.22 1.29 -16.76
N ARG A 38 -12.56 1.78 -15.71
CA ARG A 38 -11.11 2.10 -15.74
C ARG A 38 -10.26 0.84 -15.80
N GLY A 39 -10.57 -0.12 -14.92
CA GLY A 39 -9.88 -1.40 -14.81
C GLY A 39 -10.18 -2.38 -15.93
N LYS A 40 -11.31 -2.20 -16.64
CA LYS A 40 -11.87 -3.19 -17.57
C LYS A 40 -12.10 -4.54 -16.87
N ILE A 41 -12.72 -4.46 -15.70
CA ILE A 41 -13.00 -5.57 -14.78
C ILE A 41 -14.51 -5.64 -14.55
N ASP A 42 -14.99 -6.80 -14.11
CA ASP A 42 -16.40 -6.97 -13.79
C ASP A 42 -16.80 -6.11 -12.58
N PRO A 43 -18.01 -5.51 -12.59
CA PRO A 43 -18.53 -4.82 -11.43
C PRO A 43 -18.86 -5.81 -10.31
N LEU A 44 -19.03 -5.30 -9.09
CA LEU A 44 -19.60 -6.10 -7.99
C LEU A 44 -21.00 -6.60 -8.36
N THR A 45 -21.32 -7.81 -7.89
CA THR A 45 -22.64 -8.42 -8.03
C THR A 45 -23.69 -7.70 -7.18
N ASP A 46 -24.98 -7.91 -7.45
CA ASP A 46 -26.05 -7.27 -6.69
C ASP A 46 -26.03 -7.66 -5.20
N ASP A 47 -25.67 -8.91 -4.88
CA ASP A 47 -25.52 -9.39 -3.50
C ASP A 47 -24.35 -8.68 -2.79
N GLU A 48 -23.23 -8.45 -3.48
CA GLU A 48 -22.08 -7.73 -2.94
C GLU A 48 -22.38 -6.24 -2.75
N LYS A 49 -23.15 -5.62 -3.66
CA LYS A 49 -23.64 -4.24 -3.50
C LYS A 49 -24.53 -4.11 -2.27
N GLU A 50 -25.45 -5.06 -2.08
CA GLU A 50 -26.33 -5.08 -0.92
C GLU A 50 -25.54 -5.30 0.37
N LYS A 51 -24.57 -6.23 0.37
CA LYS A 51 -23.67 -6.44 1.50
C LYS A 51 -22.87 -5.18 1.84
N LEU A 52 -22.36 -4.47 0.84
CA LEU A 52 -21.62 -3.23 1.05
C LEU A 52 -22.51 -2.13 1.65
N PHE A 53 -23.75 -1.98 1.16
CA PHE A 53 -24.74 -1.08 1.74
C PHE A 53 -25.02 -1.42 3.21
N GLN A 54 -25.16 -2.70 3.54
CA GLN A 54 -25.35 -3.17 4.92
C GLN A 54 -24.15 -2.83 5.82
N ILE A 55 -22.91 -2.97 5.33
CA ILE A 55 -21.70 -2.59 6.08
C ILE A 55 -21.67 -1.08 6.34
N ILE A 56 -21.92 -0.27 5.30
CA ILE A 56 -21.94 1.20 5.41
C ILE A 56 -22.96 1.66 6.46
N THR A 57 -24.16 1.10 6.42
CA THR A 57 -25.29 1.49 7.27
C THR A 57 -25.38 0.71 8.60
N MET A 58 -24.41 -0.16 8.87
CA MET A 58 -24.35 -0.97 10.08
C MET A 58 -24.36 -0.09 11.33
N PRO A 59 -25.21 -0.39 12.34
CA PRO A 59 -25.21 0.36 13.59
C PRO A 59 -23.90 0.15 14.36
N GLY A 60 -23.44 1.19 15.06
CA GLY A 60 -22.21 1.19 15.85
C GLY A 60 -21.13 2.09 15.27
N SER A 61 -20.34 2.72 16.14
CA SER A 61 -19.21 3.54 15.71
C SER A 61 -18.02 2.69 15.27
N ILE A 62 -17.89 1.45 15.73
CA ILE A 62 -16.86 0.50 15.30
C ILE A 62 -17.58 -0.80 14.95
N VAL A 63 -17.25 -1.38 13.80
CA VAL A 63 -17.79 -2.67 13.36
C VAL A 63 -16.66 -3.69 13.24
N GLY A 64 -16.98 -4.98 13.39
CA GLY A 64 -16.00 -6.05 13.27
C GLY A 64 -16.46 -7.11 12.29
N VAL A 65 -15.55 -8.02 11.93
CA VAL A 65 -15.88 -9.24 11.18
C VAL A 65 -16.41 -10.33 12.12
N GLU A 66 -17.08 -11.31 11.55
CA GLU A 66 -17.55 -12.48 12.31
C GLU A 66 -16.39 -13.34 12.82
N HIS A 67 -16.65 -14.17 13.83
CA HIS A 67 -15.65 -15.11 14.32
C HIS A 67 -15.26 -16.11 13.22
N GLY A 68 -13.96 -16.32 13.01
CA GLY A 68 -13.42 -17.15 11.93
C GLY A 68 -13.11 -16.38 10.64
N MET A 69 -13.47 -15.08 10.57
CA MET A 69 -13.16 -14.20 9.42
C MET A 69 -11.99 -13.25 9.73
N GLN A 70 -11.29 -13.42 10.85
CA GLN A 70 -10.10 -12.66 11.19
C GLN A 70 -9.00 -12.94 10.16
N ILE A 71 -8.23 -11.90 9.83
CA ILE A 71 -7.12 -11.93 8.88
C ILE A 71 -5.87 -11.35 9.54
N VAL A 72 -4.73 -11.39 8.83
CA VAL A 72 -3.45 -10.87 9.33
C VAL A 72 -3.52 -9.34 9.43
N THR A 73 -3.18 -8.81 10.60
CA THR A 73 -3.03 -7.36 10.81
C THR A 73 -1.55 -6.99 10.72
N SER A 74 -1.13 -6.56 9.53
CA SER A 74 0.23 -6.08 9.27
C SER A 74 0.30 -4.56 9.43
N ASN A 75 1.50 -4.00 9.63
CA ASN A 75 1.65 -2.57 9.76
C ASN A 75 2.93 -2.07 9.11
N ASP A 76 2.77 -1.29 8.05
CA ASP A 76 3.83 -0.55 7.38
C ASP A 76 4.26 0.68 8.19
N SER A 77 5.54 1.04 8.15
CA SER A 77 6.14 2.02 9.07
C SER A 77 5.78 1.80 10.55
N GLY A 78 5.37 0.60 10.98
CA GLY A 78 4.67 0.41 12.26
C GLY A 78 5.52 0.85 13.45
N SER A 79 6.79 0.42 13.45
CA SER A 79 7.76 0.83 14.47
C SER A 79 8.09 2.33 14.50
N ASP A 80 7.80 3.08 13.43
CA ASP A 80 8.06 4.52 13.32
C ASP A 80 6.80 5.39 13.53
N LYS A 81 5.59 4.81 13.45
CA LYS A 81 4.32 5.56 13.57
C LYS A 81 4.20 6.31 14.90
N ILE A 82 4.50 5.67 16.03
CA ILE A 82 4.30 6.26 17.37
C ILE A 82 5.31 7.39 17.64
N ASN A 83 6.60 7.17 17.34
CA ASN A 83 7.65 8.15 17.59
C ASN A 83 7.65 9.29 16.59
N THR A 84 7.53 8.99 15.30
CA THR A 84 7.68 10.01 14.25
C THR A 84 6.35 10.65 13.90
N LYS A 85 5.28 9.87 13.67
CA LYS A 85 3.98 10.43 13.25
C LYS A 85 3.18 10.99 14.43
N CYS A 86 3.21 10.32 15.59
CA CYS A 86 2.48 10.79 16.79
C CYS A 86 3.33 11.66 17.73
N GLY A 87 4.64 11.78 17.51
CA GLY A 87 5.54 12.62 18.31
C GLY A 87 5.79 12.11 19.73
N ILE A 88 5.57 10.81 20.01
CA ILE A 88 5.75 10.22 21.34
C ILE A 88 7.17 9.62 21.43
N PRO A 89 8.08 10.16 22.26
CA PRO A 89 9.50 9.80 22.24
C PRO A 89 9.72 8.36 22.72
N THR A 90 9.80 7.45 21.76
CA THR A 90 9.95 6.00 21.93
C THR A 90 10.96 5.50 20.91
N SER A 91 11.68 4.43 21.23
CA SER A 91 12.56 3.78 20.25
C SER A 91 11.76 2.78 19.40
N ARG A 92 12.24 2.52 18.18
CA ARG A 92 11.52 1.68 17.19
C ARG A 92 11.35 0.23 17.63
N ASP A 93 12.31 -0.32 18.37
CA ASP A 93 12.23 -1.65 19.00
C ASP A 93 11.17 -1.69 20.11
N VAL A 94 11.02 -0.62 20.89
CA VAL A 94 9.92 -0.49 21.86
C VAL A 94 8.58 -0.37 21.15
N ASN A 95 8.53 0.36 20.03
CA ASN A 95 7.31 0.48 19.24
C ASN A 95 6.87 -0.84 18.61
N ALA A 96 7.81 -1.68 18.17
CA ALA A 96 7.48 -3.04 17.74
C ALA A 96 6.82 -3.84 18.88
N MET A 97 7.36 -3.78 20.11
CA MET A 97 6.72 -4.42 21.27
C MET A 97 5.35 -3.81 21.61
N ILE A 98 5.14 -2.51 21.42
CA ILE A 98 3.83 -1.87 21.63
C ILE A 98 2.82 -2.43 20.63
N HIS A 99 3.19 -2.53 19.34
CA HIS A 99 2.30 -3.07 18.32
C HIS A 99 1.95 -4.53 18.60
N GLU A 100 2.93 -5.35 18.98
CA GLU A 100 2.71 -6.75 19.34
C GLU A 100 1.80 -6.89 20.58
N ARG A 101 2.15 -6.23 21.68
CA ARG A 101 1.60 -6.58 23.01
C ARG A 101 0.39 -5.76 23.41
N LEU A 102 0.28 -4.53 22.90
CA LEU A 102 -0.80 -3.60 23.25
C LEU A 102 -1.81 -3.46 22.12
N LEU A 103 -1.35 -3.41 20.87
CA LEU A 103 -2.23 -3.19 19.71
C LEU A 103 -2.67 -4.50 19.03
N GLY A 104 -1.94 -5.60 19.27
CA GLY A 104 -2.27 -6.92 18.74
C GLY A 104 -2.03 -7.06 17.24
N CYS A 105 -1.01 -6.38 16.70
CA CYS A 105 -0.58 -6.59 15.32
C CYS A 105 0.07 -7.97 15.18
N ASP A 106 -0.13 -8.60 14.02
CA ASP A 106 0.45 -9.90 13.68
C ASP A 106 1.84 -9.76 13.05
N SER A 107 2.16 -8.60 12.48
CA SER A 107 3.51 -8.21 12.04
C SER A 107 3.65 -6.70 11.96
N VAL A 108 4.90 -6.22 12.03
CA VAL A 108 5.25 -4.84 11.69
C VAL A 108 6.61 -4.82 11.00
N ASP A 109 6.93 -3.71 10.34
CA ASP A 109 8.27 -3.44 9.86
C ASP A 109 9.08 -2.55 10.82
N ILE A 110 10.39 -2.71 10.73
CA ILE A 110 11.38 -1.73 11.17
C ILE A 110 11.76 -0.86 9.98
N GLY A 111 11.56 0.45 10.10
CA GLY A 111 11.86 1.41 9.05
C GLY A 111 12.59 2.65 9.58
N TYR A 112 13.46 3.23 8.76
CA TYR A 112 14.10 4.52 9.07
C TYR A 112 13.10 5.67 8.90
N SER A 113 13.27 6.78 9.63
CA SER A 113 12.27 7.87 9.66
C SER A 113 12.04 8.57 8.29
N ASP A 114 13.05 8.61 7.42
CA ASP A 114 12.87 9.09 6.03
C ASP A 114 12.20 8.05 5.12
N TYR A 115 12.03 6.82 5.61
CA TYR A 115 11.34 5.67 5.01
C TYR A 115 11.69 5.42 3.53
N ASN A 116 12.98 5.53 3.18
CA ASN A 116 13.47 5.42 1.80
C ASN A 116 14.85 4.74 1.74
N TYR A 117 15.00 3.76 0.84
CA TYR A 117 16.22 2.95 0.73
C TYR A 117 17.46 3.75 0.34
N LYS A 118 17.31 4.82 -0.45
CA LYS A 118 18.45 5.67 -0.80
C LYS A 118 19.09 6.31 0.44
N THR A 119 18.30 6.70 1.43
CA THR A 119 18.82 7.23 2.70
C THR A 119 19.35 6.11 3.58
N VAL A 120 18.60 5.01 3.69
CA VAL A 120 18.95 3.87 4.55
C VAL A 120 20.32 3.30 4.22
N LYS A 121 20.72 3.24 2.95
CA LYS A 121 22.02 2.63 2.55
C LYS A 121 23.22 3.18 3.30
N GLY A 122 23.21 4.48 3.63
CA GLY A 122 24.31 5.15 4.34
C GLY A 122 24.42 4.72 5.81
N VAL A 123 23.34 4.16 6.36
CA VAL A 123 23.21 3.75 7.76
C VAL A 123 22.74 2.30 7.92
N ALA A 124 22.77 1.49 6.85
CA ALA A 124 22.15 0.17 6.80
C ALA A 124 22.59 -0.78 7.95
N LYS A 125 23.86 -0.75 8.35
CA LYS A 125 24.35 -1.56 9.49
C LYS A 125 23.81 -1.11 10.84
N ARG A 126 23.57 0.21 11.02
CA ARG A 126 22.92 0.73 12.22
C ARG A 126 21.45 0.31 12.24
N GLU A 127 20.79 0.38 11.09
CA GLU A 127 19.41 -0.07 10.92
C GLU A 127 19.25 -1.57 11.18
N ALA A 128 20.16 -2.40 10.66
CA ALA A 128 20.20 -3.82 10.96
C ALA A 128 20.41 -4.11 12.46
N THR A 129 21.14 -3.26 13.18
CA THR A 129 21.28 -3.36 14.64
C THR A 129 19.95 -3.10 15.35
N VAL A 130 19.17 -2.10 14.90
CA VAL A 130 17.85 -1.80 15.46
C VAL A 130 16.88 -2.96 15.22
N LEU A 131 16.86 -3.49 13.99
CA LEU A 131 16.04 -4.67 13.66
C LEU A 131 16.44 -5.87 14.53
N LYS A 132 17.73 -6.16 14.66
CA LYS A 132 18.23 -7.24 15.53
C LYS A 132 17.80 -7.07 16.97
N GLN A 133 17.81 -5.85 17.49
CA GLN A 133 17.35 -5.58 18.85
C GLN A 133 15.87 -5.90 19.00
N ALA A 134 15.03 -5.45 18.06
CA ALA A 134 13.60 -5.75 18.05
C ALA A 134 13.34 -7.27 17.96
N LEU A 135 14.06 -8.00 17.10
CA LEU A 135 13.98 -9.46 16.96
C LEU A 135 14.31 -10.23 18.24
N ASN A 136 15.11 -9.65 19.16
CA ASN A 136 15.39 -10.30 20.45
C ASN A 136 14.24 -10.14 21.47
N TYR A 137 13.30 -9.23 21.23
CA TYR A 137 12.24 -8.88 22.17
C TYR A 137 10.83 -9.20 21.69
N CYS A 138 10.63 -9.24 20.37
CA CYS A 138 9.37 -9.59 19.72
C CYS A 138 9.33 -11.09 19.37
N THR A 139 8.11 -11.62 19.34
CA THR A 139 7.76 -12.97 18.86
C THR A 139 7.06 -12.91 17.50
N MET A 140 6.32 -11.83 17.21
CA MET A 140 5.73 -11.60 15.90
C MET A 140 6.82 -11.38 14.82
N PRO A 141 6.59 -11.79 13.56
CA PRO A 141 7.51 -11.52 12.45
C PRO A 141 7.80 -10.02 12.28
N LEU A 142 9.08 -9.69 12.09
CA LEU A 142 9.54 -8.33 11.85
C LEU A 142 10.15 -8.18 10.46
N PHE A 143 9.54 -7.31 9.66
CA PHE A 143 10.06 -6.94 8.35
C PHE A 143 11.06 -5.78 8.48
N TYR A 144 11.86 -5.54 7.44
CA TYR A 144 12.48 -4.23 7.24
C TYR A 144 11.85 -3.53 6.04
N GLY A 145 11.26 -2.36 6.27
CA GLY A 145 10.45 -1.64 5.29
C GLY A 145 11.03 -0.28 4.93
N ALA A 146 10.98 0.04 3.64
CA ALA A 146 11.17 1.39 3.12
C ALA A 146 10.64 1.50 1.69
N MET A 147 10.58 2.73 1.17
CA MET A 147 10.17 2.98 -0.21
C MET A 147 11.36 2.89 -1.18
N PRO A 148 11.15 2.38 -2.41
CA PRO A 148 12.09 2.54 -3.51
C PRO A 148 12.36 4.02 -3.86
N ASN A 149 11.29 4.81 -3.90
CA ASN A 149 11.23 6.27 -4.09
C ASN A 149 12.29 6.82 -5.06
N LEU A 150 12.17 6.42 -6.33
CA LEU A 150 13.15 6.69 -7.38
C LEU A 150 13.47 8.18 -7.55
N GLY A 151 12.52 9.06 -7.24
CA GLY A 151 12.71 10.52 -7.29
C GLY A 151 13.90 11.01 -6.46
N PHE A 152 14.25 10.32 -5.36
CA PHE A 152 15.41 10.66 -4.53
C PHE A 152 16.74 10.48 -5.28
N TYR A 153 16.78 9.72 -6.39
CA TYR A 153 17.99 9.54 -7.20
C TYR A 153 18.28 10.71 -8.15
N THR A 154 17.38 11.69 -8.23
CA THR A 154 17.56 12.87 -9.08
C THR A 154 18.42 13.95 -8.45
N LYS A 155 19.07 14.78 -9.28
CA LYS A 155 19.78 16.00 -8.86
C LYS A 155 18.84 16.98 -8.15
N PRO A 156 19.32 17.73 -7.14
CA PRO A 156 20.74 17.88 -6.78
C PRO A 156 21.31 16.79 -5.86
N ASP A 157 20.46 16.02 -5.18
CA ASP A 157 20.88 15.06 -4.13
C ASP A 157 21.24 13.67 -4.68
N GLY A 158 21.02 13.45 -5.97
CA GLY A 158 21.32 12.20 -6.65
C GLY A 158 22.11 12.33 -7.94
N PRO A 159 22.59 11.18 -8.45
CA PRO A 159 23.49 11.16 -9.59
C PRO A 159 22.79 11.48 -10.92
N VAL A 160 21.49 11.22 -11.04
CA VAL A 160 20.78 11.31 -12.32
C VAL A 160 20.11 12.66 -12.53
N ASP A 161 19.89 13.05 -13.78
CA ASP A 161 19.14 14.28 -14.07
C ASP A 161 17.68 14.17 -13.62
N ASN A 162 17.08 15.32 -13.30
CA ASN A 162 15.73 15.36 -12.73
C ASN A 162 14.66 15.38 -13.83
N TRP A 163 13.98 14.24 -14.06
CA TRP A 163 12.93 14.14 -15.07
C TRP A 163 11.72 15.04 -14.79
N ALA A 164 11.45 15.42 -13.52
CA ALA A 164 10.39 16.38 -13.20
C ALA A 164 10.72 17.81 -13.66
N VAL A 165 12.00 18.10 -13.96
CA VAL A 165 12.45 19.35 -14.58
C VAL A 165 12.57 19.21 -16.10
N LEU A 166 13.15 18.09 -16.57
CA LEU A 166 13.38 17.85 -18.00
C LEU A 166 12.07 17.72 -18.80
N LEU A 167 11.05 17.05 -18.25
CA LEU A 167 9.76 16.86 -18.92
C LEU A 167 9.06 18.20 -19.23
N PRO A 168 8.89 19.14 -18.28
CA PRO A 168 8.38 20.48 -18.58
C PRO A 168 9.19 21.28 -19.61
N GLU A 169 10.49 21.03 -19.73
CA GLU A 169 11.36 21.68 -20.72
C GLU A 169 11.25 21.06 -22.13
N GLY A 170 10.47 19.98 -22.30
CA GLY A 170 10.36 19.26 -23.57
C GLY A 170 11.55 18.35 -23.88
N LYS A 171 12.45 18.13 -22.91
CA LYS A 171 13.61 17.23 -23.01
C LYS A 171 13.20 15.79 -22.71
N ILE A 172 12.39 15.22 -23.61
CA ILE A 172 11.73 13.92 -23.38
C ILE A 172 12.78 12.80 -23.35
N GLU A 173 13.68 12.72 -24.33
CA GLU A 173 14.65 11.61 -24.42
C GLU A 173 15.56 11.58 -23.20
N GLU A 174 16.01 12.74 -22.73
CA GLU A 174 16.83 12.88 -21.53
C GLU A 174 16.07 12.50 -20.26
N ALA A 175 14.79 12.86 -20.17
CA ALA A 175 13.94 12.48 -19.04
C ALA A 175 13.68 10.96 -18.97
N LEU A 176 13.55 10.31 -20.13
CA LEU A 176 13.42 8.86 -20.23
C LEU A 176 14.72 8.17 -19.80
N ALA A 177 15.85 8.59 -20.37
CA ALA A 177 17.16 8.04 -20.03
C ALA A 177 17.50 8.22 -18.54
N ALA A 178 17.16 9.37 -17.93
CA ALA A 178 17.39 9.61 -16.52
C ALA A 178 16.58 8.66 -15.60
N GLN A 179 15.35 8.34 -15.98
CA GLN A 179 14.53 7.36 -15.25
C GLN A 179 15.13 5.94 -15.38
N GLU A 180 15.59 5.56 -16.57
CA GLU A 180 16.25 4.26 -16.80
C GLU A 180 17.56 4.13 -15.98
N ASP A 181 18.40 5.15 -15.95
CA ASP A 181 19.66 5.18 -15.18
C ASP A 181 19.40 5.12 -13.66
N ALA A 182 18.34 5.78 -13.19
CA ALA A 182 17.97 5.75 -11.77
C ALA A 182 17.63 4.34 -11.27
N VAL A 183 17.05 3.48 -12.13
CA VAL A 183 16.64 2.11 -11.77
C VAL A 183 17.84 1.32 -11.24
N ASP A 184 18.96 1.33 -11.96
CA ASP A 184 20.13 0.53 -11.60
C ASP A 184 20.82 1.01 -10.31
N HIS A 185 20.71 2.31 -10.01
CA HIS A 185 21.15 2.85 -8.73
C HIS A 185 20.23 2.40 -7.59
N ALA A 186 18.92 2.48 -7.77
CA ALA A 186 17.95 2.12 -6.75
C ALA A 186 17.98 0.62 -6.41
N VAL A 187 17.97 -0.25 -7.43
CA VAL A 187 18.03 -1.71 -7.24
C VAL A 187 19.27 -2.10 -6.45
N ARG A 188 20.43 -1.53 -6.77
CA ARG A 188 21.69 -1.83 -6.06
C ARG A 188 21.63 -1.45 -4.58
N ASP A 189 21.10 -0.27 -4.28
CA ASP A 189 21.00 0.21 -2.91
C ASP A 189 20.01 -0.62 -2.09
N ILE A 190 18.84 -0.95 -2.66
CA ILE A 190 17.83 -1.80 -2.04
C ILE A 190 18.41 -3.18 -1.72
N VAL A 191 19.05 -3.81 -2.69
CA VAL A 191 19.65 -5.15 -2.52
C VAL A 191 20.78 -5.12 -1.48
N TYR A 192 21.57 -4.06 -1.42
CA TYR A 192 22.58 -3.90 -0.35
C TYR A 192 21.93 -3.79 1.03
N VAL A 193 20.85 -3.03 1.18
CA VAL A 193 20.11 -2.94 2.45
C VAL A 193 19.53 -4.30 2.81
N ALA A 194 18.91 -5.00 1.86
CA ALA A 194 18.37 -6.35 2.06
C ALA A 194 19.43 -7.33 2.58
N GLU A 195 20.66 -7.28 2.04
CA GLU A 195 21.79 -8.08 2.53
C GLU A 195 22.09 -7.79 4.00
N GLN A 196 22.11 -6.51 4.41
CA GLN A 196 22.37 -6.16 5.81
C GLN A 196 21.25 -6.63 6.75
N MET A 197 19.99 -6.64 6.29
CA MET A 197 18.85 -7.10 7.08
C MET A 197 18.81 -8.62 7.17
N ASN A 198 19.11 -9.31 6.08
CA ASN A 198 19.26 -10.76 6.06
C ASN A 198 20.37 -11.23 7.02
N ASP A 199 21.52 -10.54 7.05
CA ASP A 199 22.66 -10.86 7.93
C ASP A 199 22.30 -10.86 9.43
N VAL A 200 21.25 -10.14 9.83
CA VAL A 200 20.76 -10.08 11.21
C VAL A 200 19.53 -10.94 11.48
N GLY A 201 19.02 -11.64 10.46
CA GLY A 201 17.88 -12.55 10.55
C GLY A 201 16.52 -11.87 10.45
N ALA A 202 16.37 -10.87 9.59
CA ALA A 202 15.05 -10.29 9.27
C ALA A 202 14.05 -11.38 8.85
N ASP A 203 12.82 -11.32 9.36
CA ASP A 203 11.76 -12.28 8.98
C ASP A 203 11.16 -11.97 7.61
N GLY A 204 11.38 -10.76 7.09
CA GLY A 204 10.93 -10.33 5.78
C GLY A 204 11.49 -8.97 5.37
N PHE A 205 11.25 -8.60 4.11
CA PHE A 205 11.69 -7.34 3.53
C PHE A 205 10.53 -6.69 2.75
N MET A 206 10.31 -5.39 2.91
CA MET A 206 9.13 -4.72 2.36
C MET A 206 9.50 -3.53 1.46
N LEU A 207 9.12 -3.63 0.18
CA LEU A 207 9.21 -2.56 -0.80
C LEU A 207 7.89 -1.79 -0.82
N ASP A 208 7.73 -0.88 0.14
CA ASP A 208 6.49 -0.12 0.31
C ASP A 208 6.36 1.03 -0.71
N THR A 209 5.12 1.45 -0.97
CA THR A 209 4.80 2.60 -1.83
C THR A 209 5.48 2.50 -3.21
N SER A 210 5.60 1.28 -3.72
CA SER A 210 6.18 0.95 -5.01
C SER A 210 5.36 1.52 -6.16
N GLY A 211 6.05 2.12 -7.13
CA GLY A 211 5.43 2.79 -8.29
C GLY A 211 5.02 4.24 -8.04
N ALA A 212 5.34 4.83 -6.89
CA ALA A 212 4.96 6.22 -6.57
C ALA A 212 5.55 7.25 -7.54
N ALA A 213 6.80 7.03 -7.98
CA ALA A 213 7.44 7.85 -9.01
C ALA A 213 7.18 7.36 -10.45
N GLY A 214 6.25 6.42 -10.63
CA GLY A 214 5.80 5.92 -11.92
C GLY A 214 6.35 4.55 -12.31
N ASP A 215 6.29 4.24 -13.60
CA ASP A 215 6.59 2.91 -14.15
C ASP A 215 8.05 2.47 -13.95
N ALA A 216 9.02 3.38 -13.95
CA ALA A 216 10.40 3.07 -13.62
C ALA A 216 10.58 2.68 -12.14
N ASP A 217 9.84 3.31 -11.22
CA ASP A 217 9.89 3.01 -9.79
C ASP A 217 9.28 1.64 -9.50
N PHE A 218 8.20 1.26 -10.19
CA PHE A 218 7.67 -0.10 -10.10
C PHE A 218 8.65 -1.15 -10.65
N LEU A 219 9.39 -0.84 -11.74
CA LEU A 219 10.43 -1.73 -12.25
C LEU A 219 11.53 -1.98 -11.22
N VAL A 220 11.92 -0.96 -10.44
CA VAL A 220 12.88 -1.12 -9.35
C VAL A 220 12.41 -2.19 -8.36
N ALA A 221 11.15 -2.13 -7.94
CA ALA A 221 10.60 -3.07 -6.98
C ALA A 221 10.64 -4.52 -7.49
N LEU A 222 10.24 -4.72 -8.76
CA LEU A 222 10.26 -6.04 -9.42
C LEU A 222 11.69 -6.60 -9.52
N LYS A 223 12.64 -5.81 -10.07
CA LYS A 223 14.04 -6.24 -10.23
C LYS A 223 14.74 -6.50 -8.90
N ALA A 224 14.50 -5.65 -7.90
CA ALA A 224 15.10 -5.84 -6.58
C ALA A 224 14.58 -7.14 -5.94
N THR A 225 13.29 -7.42 -6.09
CA THR A 225 12.67 -8.65 -5.57
C THR A 225 13.27 -9.90 -6.21
N GLU A 226 13.47 -9.93 -7.54
CA GLU A 226 14.11 -11.07 -8.22
C GLU A 226 15.50 -11.35 -7.64
N ILE A 227 16.32 -10.31 -7.45
CA ILE A 227 17.68 -10.44 -6.93
C ILE A 227 17.67 -10.87 -5.46
N ILE A 228 16.77 -10.31 -4.65
CA ILE A 228 16.63 -10.68 -3.23
C ILE A 228 16.21 -12.14 -3.13
N ARG A 229 15.23 -12.59 -3.93
CA ARG A 229 14.73 -13.96 -3.93
C ARG A 229 15.81 -14.96 -4.33
N ASP A 230 16.65 -14.62 -5.31
CA ASP A 230 17.77 -15.46 -5.75
C ASP A 230 18.89 -15.54 -4.68
N ARG A 231 19.25 -14.40 -4.09
CA ARG A 231 20.37 -14.32 -3.13
C ARG A 231 19.99 -14.79 -1.72
N PHE A 232 18.75 -14.54 -1.30
CA PHE A 232 18.25 -14.72 0.06
C PHE A 232 16.90 -15.47 0.02
N PRO A 233 16.88 -16.75 -0.41
CA PRO A 233 15.63 -17.48 -0.69
C PRO A 233 14.73 -17.69 0.53
N ASP A 234 15.26 -17.55 1.75
CA ASP A 234 14.49 -17.68 2.99
C ASP A 234 13.95 -16.34 3.51
N MET A 235 14.28 -15.20 2.86
CA MET A 235 13.76 -13.89 3.21
C MET A 235 12.57 -13.52 2.30
N PRO A 236 11.31 -13.60 2.78
CA PRO A 236 10.15 -13.23 1.99
C PRO A 236 10.17 -11.73 1.67
N VAL A 237 9.64 -11.39 0.50
CA VAL A 237 9.54 -9.99 0.05
C VAL A 237 8.08 -9.60 -0.10
N GLU A 238 7.70 -8.49 0.50
CA GLU A 238 6.42 -7.83 0.27
C GLU A 238 6.61 -6.66 -0.70
N ILE A 239 5.73 -6.52 -1.68
CA ILE A 239 5.64 -5.33 -2.54
C ILE A 239 4.33 -4.62 -2.28
N GLY A 240 4.38 -3.51 -1.54
CA GLY A 240 3.26 -2.60 -1.34
C GLY A 240 3.22 -1.56 -2.46
N MET A 241 2.09 -1.43 -3.15
CA MET A 241 1.94 -0.46 -4.26
C MET A 241 1.62 0.95 -3.75
N ALA A 242 1.86 1.98 -4.56
CA ALA A 242 1.49 3.36 -4.23
C ALA A 242 0.06 3.76 -4.64
N GLY A 243 -0.57 3.00 -5.55
CA GLY A 243 -1.87 3.35 -6.12
C GLY A 243 -2.43 2.27 -7.03
N GLU A 244 -3.71 2.39 -7.39
CA GLU A 244 -4.35 1.41 -8.26
C GLU A 244 -3.86 1.49 -9.71
N PHE A 245 -3.15 2.55 -10.10
CA PHE A 245 -2.75 2.78 -11.47
C PHE A 245 -1.29 3.20 -11.53
N VAL A 246 -0.46 2.40 -12.19
CA VAL A 246 0.95 2.75 -12.39
C VAL A 246 1.05 3.92 -13.37
N LEU A 247 1.48 5.08 -12.87
CA LEU A 247 1.68 6.28 -13.67
C LEU A 247 2.81 6.08 -14.69
N GLY A 248 2.55 6.43 -15.96
CA GLY A 248 3.55 6.36 -17.02
C GLY A 248 4.41 7.60 -17.10
N MET A 249 5.24 7.87 -16.08
CA MET A 249 6.20 8.99 -16.10
C MET A 249 7.26 8.79 -17.20
N HIS A 250 7.65 7.54 -17.46
CA HIS A 250 8.38 7.14 -18.65
C HIS A 250 7.43 6.64 -19.74
N GLY A 251 6.42 5.86 -19.36
CA GLY A 251 5.34 5.40 -20.25
C GLY A 251 5.73 4.29 -21.24
N LYS A 252 6.98 3.83 -21.22
CA LYS A 252 7.50 2.79 -22.12
C LYS A 252 8.27 1.68 -21.38
N ILE A 253 8.42 1.78 -20.05
CA ILE A 253 9.13 0.77 -19.27
C ILE A 253 8.37 -0.55 -19.35
N LYS A 254 9.13 -1.63 -19.53
CA LYS A 254 8.62 -3.00 -19.59
C LYS A 254 9.31 -3.89 -18.57
N TYR A 255 8.56 -4.88 -18.10
CA TYR A 255 9.06 -6.03 -17.37
C TYR A 255 8.54 -7.28 -18.07
N ASN A 256 9.42 -8.19 -18.50
CA ASN A 256 9.08 -9.38 -19.29
C ASN A 256 8.10 -9.09 -20.45
N ASP A 257 8.45 -8.10 -21.28
CA ASP A 257 7.64 -7.57 -22.39
C ASP A 257 6.31 -6.89 -22.06
N VAL A 258 5.87 -6.93 -20.80
CA VAL A 258 4.67 -6.25 -20.32
C VAL A 258 5.00 -4.81 -19.99
N ARG A 259 4.30 -3.86 -20.61
CA ARG A 259 4.42 -2.43 -20.28
C ARG A 259 3.86 -2.18 -18.88
N LEU A 260 4.65 -1.57 -18.02
CA LEU A 260 4.29 -1.28 -16.62
C LEU A 260 3.30 -0.11 -16.50
N ALA A 261 3.46 0.91 -17.34
CA ALA A 261 2.56 2.05 -17.35
C ALA A 261 1.11 1.64 -17.66
N GLY A 262 0.22 2.02 -16.75
CA GLY A 262 -1.23 1.84 -16.83
C GLY A 262 -1.76 0.49 -16.35
N LEU A 263 -0.96 -0.26 -15.59
CA LEU A 263 -1.43 -1.48 -14.94
C LEU A 263 -2.29 -1.17 -13.72
N TYR A 264 -3.37 -1.95 -13.58
CA TYR A 264 -4.30 -1.99 -12.44
C TYR A 264 -3.99 -3.17 -11.51
N PRO A 265 -4.52 -3.24 -10.27
CA PRO A 265 -4.06 -4.20 -9.26
C PRO A 265 -4.07 -5.66 -9.73
N HIS A 266 -5.13 -6.11 -10.39
CA HIS A 266 -5.25 -7.45 -10.99
C HIS A 266 -4.18 -7.81 -12.04
N LYS A 267 -3.45 -6.82 -12.56
CA LYS A 267 -2.28 -7.03 -13.44
C LYS A 267 -0.97 -6.75 -12.75
N GLN A 268 -0.94 -5.83 -11.79
CA GLN A 268 0.22 -5.56 -10.96
C GLN A 268 0.62 -6.83 -10.19
N VAL A 269 -0.35 -7.48 -9.52
CA VAL A 269 -0.12 -8.71 -8.75
C VAL A 269 0.53 -9.81 -9.59
N LYS A 270 0.14 -9.95 -10.87
CA LYS A 270 0.75 -10.94 -11.78
C LYS A 270 2.21 -10.69 -12.09
N LEU A 271 2.66 -9.44 -12.12
CA LEU A 271 4.09 -9.14 -12.30
C LEU A 271 4.85 -9.28 -10.98
N VAL A 272 4.21 -8.94 -9.86
CA VAL A 272 4.76 -9.12 -8.52
C VAL A 272 4.99 -10.61 -8.20
N GLU A 273 4.04 -11.48 -8.56
CA GLU A 273 4.17 -12.93 -8.51
C GLU A 273 5.35 -13.43 -9.36
N GLN A 274 5.45 -12.94 -10.61
CA GLN A 274 6.56 -13.31 -11.51
C GLN A 274 7.93 -12.91 -10.96
N ALA A 275 8.01 -11.76 -10.29
CA ALA A 275 9.25 -11.30 -9.63
C ALA A 275 9.62 -12.15 -8.40
N GLY A 276 8.69 -12.97 -7.89
CA GLY A 276 8.92 -13.87 -6.76
C GLY A 276 8.64 -13.25 -5.39
N ALA A 277 7.81 -12.21 -5.32
CA ALA A 277 7.34 -11.68 -4.05
C ALA A 277 6.44 -12.69 -3.32
N SER A 278 6.45 -12.61 -2.00
CA SER A 278 5.65 -13.47 -1.11
C SER A 278 4.31 -12.86 -0.72
N ILE A 279 4.20 -11.52 -0.71
CA ILE A 279 2.99 -10.78 -0.33
C ILE A 279 2.81 -9.61 -1.30
N PHE A 280 1.57 -9.35 -1.73
CA PHE A 280 1.23 -8.20 -2.55
C PHE A 280 0.36 -7.19 -1.78
N GLY A 281 0.85 -5.95 -1.71
CA GLY A 281 0.13 -4.84 -1.11
C GLY A 281 -0.72 -4.07 -2.11
N ALA A 282 -1.99 -4.47 -2.27
CA ALA A 282 -2.91 -3.84 -3.20
C ALA A 282 -3.36 -2.46 -2.70
N VAL A 283 -3.37 -1.45 -3.59
CA VAL A 283 -3.75 -0.08 -3.24
C VAL A 283 -4.78 0.48 -4.20
N VAL A 284 -5.71 1.24 -3.65
CA VAL A 284 -6.65 2.07 -4.39
C VAL A 284 -6.72 3.44 -3.72
N ASN A 285 -6.35 4.51 -4.42
CA ASN A 285 -6.33 5.85 -3.83
C ASN A 285 -7.74 6.36 -3.55
N THR A 286 -7.92 6.95 -2.37
CA THR A 286 -9.16 7.63 -1.95
C THR A 286 -9.30 8.96 -2.67
N ASN A 287 -10.46 9.20 -3.26
CA ASN A 287 -10.83 10.49 -3.81
C ASN A 287 -11.44 11.37 -2.71
N SER A 288 -10.71 12.42 -2.33
CA SER A 288 -11.13 13.34 -1.26
C SER A 288 -12.43 14.10 -1.57
N ASN A 289 -12.78 14.24 -2.85
CA ASN A 289 -14.01 14.92 -3.30
C ASN A 289 -15.21 13.97 -3.46
N ARG A 290 -15.13 12.75 -2.91
CA ARG A 290 -16.16 11.73 -2.99
C ARG A 290 -16.50 11.18 -1.61
N SER A 291 -17.71 10.66 -1.45
CA SER A 291 -18.15 10.08 -0.19
C SER A 291 -17.41 8.77 0.11
N PHE A 292 -17.47 8.30 1.36
CA PHE A 292 -17.01 6.96 1.71
C PHE A 292 -17.74 5.87 0.91
N PRO A 293 -19.09 5.86 0.79
CA PRO A 293 -19.80 4.91 -0.08
C PRO A 293 -19.24 4.81 -1.50
N TRP A 294 -18.94 5.95 -2.13
CA TRP A 294 -18.34 5.97 -3.48
C TRP A 294 -16.94 5.37 -3.48
N ASN A 295 -16.09 5.79 -2.53
CA ASN A 295 -14.72 5.31 -2.44
C ASN A 295 -14.66 3.80 -2.16
N ILE A 296 -15.42 3.31 -1.19
CA ILE A 296 -15.37 1.89 -0.82
C ILE A 296 -15.96 0.97 -1.91
N GLY A 297 -16.98 1.42 -2.65
CA GLY A 297 -17.49 0.70 -3.82
C GLY A 297 -16.43 0.56 -4.92
N ARG A 298 -15.71 1.65 -5.19
CA ARG A 298 -14.57 1.66 -6.12
C ARG A 298 -13.43 0.74 -5.66
N VAL A 299 -13.05 0.85 -4.39
CA VAL A 299 -11.98 0.05 -3.77
C VAL A 299 -12.31 -1.45 -3.86
N CYS A 300 -13.50 -1.85 -3.40
CA CYS A 300 -13.89 -3.26 -3.38
C CYS A 300 -13.89 -3.86 -4.79
N THR A 301 -14.30 -3.10 -5.81
CA THR A 301 -14.28 -3.57 -7.20
C THR A 301 -12.86 -3.87 -7.69
N PHE A 302 -11.91 -2.97 -7.44
CA PHE A 302 -10.50 -3.20 -7.84
C PHE A 302 -9.82 -4.30 -7.03
N VAL A 303 -10.01 -4.30 -5.72
CA VAL A 303 -9.34 -5.26 -4.82
C VAL A 303 -9.89 -6.66 -5.02
N LYS A 304 -11.22 -6.84 -5.16
CA LYS A 304 -11.82 -8.15 -5.49
C LYS A 304 -11.27 -8.70 -6.81
N ALA A 305 -11.22 -7.88 -7.87
CA ALA A 305 -10.65 -8.31 -9.14
C ALA A 305 -9.15 -8.69 -9.03
N CYS A 306 -8.44 -8.12 -8.05
CA CYS A 306 -7.06 -8.47 -7.75
C CYS A 306 -6.97 -9.82 -7.02
N THR A 307 -7.73 -10.01 -5.95
CA THR A 307 -7.72 -11.24 -5.15
C THR A 307 -8.25 -12.43 -5.93
N ASP A 308 -9.23 -12.24 -6.83
CA ASP A 308 -9.76 -13.28 -7.72
C ASP A 308 -8.69 -13.89 -8.64
N VAL A 309 -7.60 -13.16 -8.93
CA VAL A 309 -6.51 -13.62 -9.78
C VAL A 309 -5.22 -13.87 -9.02
N ALA A 310 -5.10 -13.48 -7.76
CA ALA A 310 -3.85 -13.60 -7.00
C ALA A 310 -3.53 -15.06 -6.64
N GLU A 311 -2.25 -15.41 -6.69
CA GLU A 311 -1.68 -16.71 -6.28
C GLU A 311 -0.79 -16.57 -5.02
N ILE A 312 -0.57 -15.34 -4.56
CA ILE A 312 0.09 -14.99 -3.31
C ILE A 312 -0.86 -14.19 -2.41
N PRO A 313 -0.66 -14.18 -1.07
CA PRO A 313 -1.47 -13.39 -0.16
C PRO A 313 -1.54 -11.91 -0.55
N VAL A 314 -2.75 -11.35 -0.46
CA VAL A 314 -3.01 -9.93 -0.71
C VAL A 314 -3.24 -9.21 0.61
N HIS A 315 -2.30 -8.33 0.97
CA HIS A 315 -2.38 -7.47 2.15
C HIS A 315 -2.78 -6.07 1.69
N ALA A 316 -4.06 -5.73 1.66
CA ALA A 316 -4.46 -4.42 1.13
C ALA A 316 -3.89 -3.29 2.00
N ASN A 317 -3.27 -2.25 1.42
CA ASN A 317 -2.76 -1.14 2.24
C ASN A 317 -3.94 -0.27 2.69
N VAL A 318 -4.37 -0.41 3.95
CA VAL A 318 -5.49 0.33 4.53
C VAL A 318 -5.00 1.48 5.41
N GLY A 319 -4.33 2.44 4.78
CA GLY A 319 -3.77 3.64 5.42
C GLY A 319 -4.44 4.94 4.98
N MET A 320 -4.04 6.06 5.58
CA MET A 320 -4.53 7.40 5.22
C MET A 320 -4.50 7.62 3.70
N GLY A 321 -5.66 7.92 3.12
CA GLY A 321 -5.76 8.24 1.68
C GLY A 321 -5.84 7.07 0.73
N VAL A 322 -5.86 5.84 1.23
CA VAL A 322 -5.91 4.64 0.40
C VAL A 322 -6.97 3.67 0.93
N CYS A 323 -7.44 2.80 0.04
CA CYS A 323 -8.37 1.71 0.31
C CYS A 323 -9.65 2.14 1.07
N GLY A 324 -10.15 3.35 0.77
CA GLY A 324 -11.40 3.88 1.32
C GLY A 324 -11.21 4.69 2.60
N ILE A 325 -10.00 4.76 3.12
CA ILE A 325 -9.65 5.57 4.28
C ILE A 325 -9.50 7.04 3.85
N PRO A 326 -10.08 7.99 4.60
CA PRO A 326 -10.01 9.40 4.26
C PRO A 326 -8.60 9.99 4.41
N MET A 327 -8.35 11.06 3.68
CA MET A 327 -7.17 11.91 3.80
C MET A 327 -7.30 12.87 4.98
N CYS A 328 -7.12 12.36 6.20
CA CYS A 328 -7.06 13.18 7.41
C CYS A 328 -6.07 12.61 8.42
N GLU A 329 -5.45 13.48 9.21
CA GLU A 329 -4.36 13.12 10.14
C GLU A 329 -4.79 12.08 11.20
N ASN A 330 -5.96 12.27 11.80
CA ASN A 330 -6.53 11.34 12.76
C ASN A 330 -7.61 10.52 12.08
N LEU A 331 -7.32 9.24 11.82
CA LEU A 331 -8.22 8.37 11.08
C LEU A 331 -9.49 8.07 11.88
N PRO A 332 -10.68 8.30 11.31
CA PRO A 332 -11.94 8.03 11.99
C PRO A 332 -12.18 6.52 12.06
N SER A 333 -12.23 5.98 13.28
CA SER A 333 -12.41 4.53 13.53
C SER A 333 -13.70 3.97 12.93
N ASP A 334 -14.72 4.81 12.73
CA ASP A 334 -15.95 4.44 12.06
C ASP A 334 -15.77 4.11 10.58
N ILE A 335 -14.86 4.78 9.89
CA ILE A 335 -14.56 4.49 8.49
C ILE A 335 -13.55 3.36 8.38
N VAL A 336 -12.49 3.38 9.21
CA VAL A 336 -11.46 2.33 9.22
C VAL A 336 -12.11 0.96 9.36
N SER A 337 -12.88 0.76 10.43
CA SER A 337 -13.53 -0.53 10.69
C SER A 337 -14.53 -0.98 9.61
N ARG A 338 -15.19 -0.04 8.92
CA ARG A 338 -16.09 -0.36 7.79
C ARG A 338 -15.33 -0.72 6.52
N ALA A 339 -14.21 -0.05 6.26
CA ALA A 339 -13.33 -0.37 5.13
C ALA A 339 -12.74 -1.77 5.33
N ASP A 340 -12.19 -2.06 6.51
CA ASP A 340 -11.63 -3.36 6.87
C ASP A 340 -12.67 -4.47 6.65
N LYS A 341 -13.86 -4.30 7.23
CA LYS A 341 -14.95 -5.28 7.10
C LYS A 341 -15.37 -5.49 5.64
N ALA A 342 -15.44 -4.43 4.84
CA ALA A 342 -15.79 -4.54 3.42
C ALA A 342 -14.71 -5.29 2.63
N LEU A 343 -13.44 -4.96 2.85
CA LEU A 343 -12.32 -5.63 2.19
C LEU A 343 -12.27 -7.12 2.57
N ILE A 344 -12.45 -7.45 3.84
CA ILE A 344 -12.44 -8.85 4.31
C ILE A 344 -13.62 -9.62 3.74
N GLU A 345 -14.86 -9.13 3.92
CA GLU A 345 -16.06 -9.92 3.63
C GLU A 345 -16.42 -9.96 2.14
N ILE A 346 -16.04 -8.94 1.36
CA ILE A 346 -16.34 -8.86 -0.08
C ILE A 346 -15.11 -9.21 -0.91
N CYS A 347 -13.94 -8.66 -0.58
CA CYS A 347 -12.75 -8.82 -1.40
C CYS A 347 -11.90 -10.03 -1.00
N LYS A 348 -12.10 -10.60 0.19
CA LYS A 348 -11.39 -11.78 0.69
C LYS A 348 -9.86 -11.59 0.69
N ILE A 349 -9.43 -10.42 1.17
CA ILE A 349 -8.02 -10.14 1.42
C ILE A 349 -7.48 -11.03 2.54
N ASP A 350 -6.17 -11.28 2.54
CA ASP A 350 -5.48 -12.15 3.51
C ASP A 350 -4.86 -11.35 4.67
N GLY A 351 -4.62 -10.06 4.43
CA GLY A 351 -4.12 -9.12 5.42
C GLY A 351 -4.49 -7.67 5.10
N LEU A 352 -4.26 -6.78 6.06
CA LEU A 352 -4.44 -5.32 5.92
C LEU A 352 -3.36 -4.53 6.65
#